data_AF-A0A443R9Z4-F1
#
_entry.id   AF-A0A443R9Z4-F1
#
_cell.length_a   1.000
_cell.length_b   1.000
_cell.length_c   1.000
_cell.angle_alpha   90.00
_cell.angle_beta   90.00
_cell.angle_gamma   90.00
#
_symmetry.space_group_name_H-M   'P 1'
#
loop_
_entity.id
_entity.type
_entity.pdbx_description
1 polymer ?
#
loop_
_entity_poly.entity_id
_entity_poly.type
_entity_poly.pdbx_seq_one_letter_code
_entity_poly.pdbx_strand_id
1 'polypeptide(L)'
;MKYKEESSGFPVGCDTEQQKQQFINEYELNCGVKLDYNSMSYNAGMRTISKLLLNTLWGKFGEQCNKPQTKICEQYREYWELLNRQDVKIIGEVDVSNEKVFVKYKELNISDEDNKRKINYALAASVTAHARVMLYNEIDKIEKNRERRVFKG
;
A
#
# COMPACT_ATOMS: atom_id res chain seq x y z
N MET A 1 4.42 -3.24 12.27
CA MET A 1 5.62 -4.05 12.54
C MET A 1 5.38 -4.92 13.75
N LYS A 2 5.17 -4.31 14.93
CA LYS A 2 4.84 -4.95 16.20
C LYS A 2 3.73 -6.02 16.11
N TYR A 3 2.47 -5.62 15.91
CA TYR A 3 1.34 -6.56 15.86
C TYR A 3 1.47 -7.66 14.80
N LYS A 4 2.13 -7.35 13.67
CA LYS A 4 2.43 -8.33 12.62
C LYS A 4 3.40 -9.40 13.13
N GLU A 5 4.42 -8.99 13.87
CA GLU A 5 5.44 -9.87 14.43
C GLU A 5 4.90 -10.65 15.64
N GLU A 6 4.21 -9.98 16.57
CA GLU A 6 3.57 -10.61 17.73
C GLU A 6 2.58 -11.69 17.31
N SER A 7 1.75 -11.41 16.30
CA SER A 7 0.83 -12.39 15.71
C SER A 7 1.52 -13.51 14.91
N SER A 8 2.84 -13.41 14.67
CA SER A 8 3.62 -14.50 14.06
C SER A 8 4.06 -15.52 15.10
N GLY A 9 4.08 -15.15 16.38
CA GLY A 9 4.77 -15.91 17.41
C GLY A 9 6.29 -15.93 17.21
N PHE A 10 6.96 -16.73 18.03
CA PHE A 10 8.40 -16.91 17.92
C PHE A 10 8.77 -17.75 16.69
N PRO A 11 9.93 -17.49 16.07
CA PRO A 11 10.40 -18.29 14.94
C PRO A 11 10.73 -19.72 15.35
N VAL A 12 10.69 -20.63 14.38
CA VAL A 12 11.04 -22.04 14.58
C VAL A 12 12.48 -22.16 15.08
N GLY A 13 12.68 -22.89 16.19
CA GLY A 13 14.00 -23.05 16.83
C GLY A 13 14.28 -22.08 17.99
N CYS A 14 13.34 -21.19 18.33
CA CYS A 14 13.38 -20.38 19.55
C CYS A 14 12.52 -21.00 20.67
N ASP A 15 12.97 -22.12 21.22
CA ASP A 15 12.21 -22.88 22.21
C ASP A 15 12.55 -22.47 23.65
N THR A 16 13.77 -21.97 23.88
CA THR A 16 14.23 -21.57 25.22
C THR A 16 13.88 -20.11 25.54
N GLU A 17 13.67 -19.81 26.82
CA GLU A 17 13.40 -18.44 27.29
C GLU A 17 14.51 -17.45 26.90
N GLN A 18 15.76 -17.90 26.93
CA GLN A 18 16.91 -17.10 26.54
C GLN A 18 16.85 -16.71 25.05
N GLN A 19 16.53 -17.67 24.17
CA GLN A 19 16.39 -17.41 22.73
C GLN A 19 15.22 -16.48 22.43
N LYS A 20 14.08 -16.65 23.11
CA LYS A 20 12.91 -15.77 22.95
C LYS A 20 13.25 -14.33 23.37
N GLN A 21 13.92 -14.16 24.51
CA GLN A 21 14.33 -12.84 24.98
C GLN A 21 15.37 -12.20 24.05
N GLN A 22 16.32 -13.00 23.56
CA GLN A 22 17.30 -12.56 22.58
C GLN A 22 16.63 -12.09 21.30
N PHE A 23 15.65 -12.84 20.78
CA PHE A 23 14.89 -12.45 19.60
C PHE A 23 14.19 -11.09 19.77
N ILE A 24 13.55 -10.85 20.92
CA ILE A 24 12.89 -9.57 21.20
C ILE A 24 13.90 -8.41 21.23
N ASN A 25 15.05 -8.62 21.88
CA ASN A 25 16.11 -7.60 21.98
C ASN A 25 16.72 -7.30 20.61
N GLU A 26 17.00 -8.33 19.80
CA GLU A 26 17.51 -8.18 18.44
C GLU A 26 16.50 -7.47 17.54
N TYR A 27 15.20 -7.76 17.70
CA TYR A 27 14.15 -7.08 16.95
C TYR A 27 14.06 -5.59 17.31
N GLU A 28 14.17 -5.25 18.60
CA GLU A 28 14.20 -3.85 19.04
C GLU A 28 15.45 -3.12 18.53
N LEU A 29 16.62 -3.75 18.59
CA LEU A 29 17.88 -3.18 18.09
C LEU A 29 17.84 -2.93 16.57
N ASN A 30 17.35 -3.89 15.80
CA ASN A 30 17.40 -3.85 14.33
C ASN A 30 16.23 -3.08 13.71
N CYS A 31 15.03 -3.15 14.31
CA CYS A 31 13.81 -2.55 13.76
C CYS A 31 13.32 -1.33 14.56
N GLY A 32 13.88 -1.06 15.74
CA GLY A 32 13.44 0.05 16.61
C GLY A 32 12.05 -0.16 17.22
N VAL A 33 11.55 -1.40 17.25
CA VAL A 33 10.20 -1.74 17.69
C VAL A 33 10.24 -2.74 18.83
N LYS A 34 9.74 -2.32 19.99
CA LYS A 34 9.64 -3.18 21.17
C LYS A 34 8.45 -4.14 21.08
N LEU A 35 8.75 -5.44 21.04
CA LEU A 35 7.76 -6.52 21.10
C LEU A 35 7.39 -6.82 22.55
N ASP A 36 6.13 -7.18 22.79
CA ASP A 36 5.69 -7.68 24.09
C ASP A 36 5.75 -9.20 24.10
N TYR A 37 6.58 -9.74 25.00
CA TYR A 37 6.77 -11.18 25.18
C TYR A 37 5.43 -11.91 25.37
N ASN A 38 4.52 -11.36 26.18
CA ASN A 38 3.23 -12.01 26.49
C ASN A 38 2.25 -11.98 25.32
N SER A 39 2.49 -11.08 24.36
CA SER A 39 1.67 -10.93 23.16
C SER A 39 2.18 -11.77 21.98
N MET A 40 3.33 -12.45 22.13
CA MET A 40 3.93 -13.33 21.11
C MET A 40 3.15 -14.64 20.98
N SER A 41 2.08 -14.62 20.19
CA SER A 41 1.23 -15.79 19.94
C SER A 41 0.81 -15.86 18.48
N TYR A 42 0.89 -17.06 17.90
CA TYR A 42 0.53 -17.25 16.49
C TYR A 42 -0.97 -17.00 16.26
N ASN A 43 -1.29 -15.98 15.48
CA ASN A 43 -2.63 -15.62 15.07
C ASN A 43 -2.64 -15.25 13.58
N ALA A 44 -3.03 -16.21 12.73
CA ALA A 44 -3.03 -16.04 11.28
C ALA A 44 -3.91 -14.88 10.79
N GLY A 45 -5.08 -14.68 11.42
CA GLY A 45 -6.02 -13.62 11.05
C GLY A 45 -5.46 -12.23 11.37
N MET A 46 -5.01 -12.04 12.61
CA MET A 46 -4.43 -10.77 13.06
C MET A 46 -3.13 -10.45 12.32
N ARG A 47 -2.30 -11.46 12.03
CA ARG A 47 -1.12 -11.31 11.18
C ARG A 47 -1.49 -10.82 9.78
N THR A 48 -2.52 -11.41 9.18
CA THR A 48 -2.97 -11.04 7.83
C THR A 48 -3.47 -9.60 7.80
N ILE A 49 -4.32 -9.22 8.76
CA ILE A 49 -4.83 -7.84 8.87
C ILE A 49 -3.68 -6.85 9.13
N SER A 50 -2.80 -7.16 10.08
CA SER A 50 -1.66 -6.30 10.40
C SER A 50 -0.71 -6.12 9.21
N LYS A 51 -0.45 -7.20 8.47
CA LYS A 51 0.35 -7.15 7.23
C LYS A 51 -0.37 -6.34 6.15
N LEU A 52 -1.68 -6.51 6.00
CA LEU A 52 -2.49 -5.77 5.04
C LEU A 52 -2.50 -4.27 5.38
N LEU A 53 -2.65 -3.89 6.64
CA LEU A 53 -2.65 -2.48 7.05
C LEU A 53 -1.31 -1.81 6.83
N LEU A 54 -0.21 -2.48 7.17
CA LEU A 54 1.14 -2.00 6.81
C LEU A 54 1.24 -1.82 5.31
N ASN A 55 0.65 -2.74 4.56
CA ASN A 55 0.67 -2.69 3.12
C ASN A 55 -0.14 -1.50 2.57
N THR A 56 -1.38 -1.34 3.00
CA THR A 56 -2.22 -0.24 2.58
C THR A 56 -1.65 1.12 2.98
N LEU A 57 -0.93 1.21 4.10
CA LEU A 57 -0.37 2.46 4.60
C LEU A 57 0.62 3.09 3.62
N TRP A 58 1.62 2.35 3.13
CA TRP A 58 2.56 2.90 2.15
C TRP A 58 1.89 3.19 0.80
N GLY A 59 0.87 2.42 0.43
CA GLY A 59 0.11 2.64 -0.80
C GLY A 59 -0.69 3.94 -0.72
N LYS A 60 -1.20 4.25 0.48
CA LYS A 60 -1.95 5.47 0.76
C LYS A 60 -1.09 6.71 0.58
N PHE A 61 0.19 6.68 0.96
CA PHE A 61 1.09 7.83 0.78
C PHE A 61 1.39 8.15 -0.69
N GLY A 62 1.30 7.17 -1.57
CA GLY A 62 1.51 7.33 -3.02
C GLY A 62 0.21 7.40 -3.83
N GLU A 63 -0.96 7.46 -3.17
CA GLU A 63 -2.24 7.42 -3.87
C GLU A 63 -2.43 8.68 -4.72
N GLN A 64 -2.93 8.52 -5.94
CA GLN A 64 -3.29 9.65 -6.79
C GLN A 64 -4.53 10.35 -6.22
N CYS A 65 -4.44 11.66 -5.92
CA CYS A 65 -5.58 12.42 -5.40
C CYS A 65 -6.68 12.55 -6.47
N ASN A 66 -6.29 13.05 -7.64
CA ASN A 66 -7.22 13.31 -8.72
C ASN A 66 -7.48 12.04 -9.54
N LYS A 67 -8.37 11.19 -9.03
CA LYS A 67 -8.86 9.98 -9.71
C LYS A 67 -10.02 10.34 -10.64
N PRO A 68 -10.14 9.69 -11.80
CA PRO A 68 -11.34 9.81 -12.62
C PRO A 68 -12.54 9.29 -11.83
N GLN A 69 -13.63 10.04 -11.89
CA GLN A 69 -14.91 9.69 -11.30
C GLN A 69 -15.82 9.11 -12.37
N THR A 70 -16.77 8.28 -11.92
CA THR A 70 -17.80 7.72 -12.79
C THR A 70 -19.15 8.17 -12.26
N LYS A 71 -19.97 8.76 -13.13
CA LYS A 71 -21.35 9.11 -12.82
C LYS A 71 -22.28 8.43 -13.82
N ILE A 72 -23.38 7.90 -13.31
CA ILE A 72 -24.50 7.43 -14.12
C ILE A 72 -25.44 8.61 -14.26
N CYS A 73 -25.59 9.12 -15.47
CA CYS A 73 -26.57 10.16 -15.79
C CYS A 73 -27.87 9.44 -16.18
N GLU A 74 -28.89 9.54 -15.33
CA GLU A 74 -30.19 8.90 -15.60
C GLU A 74 -31.08 9.70 -16.54
N GLN A 75 -30.74 10.97 -16.76
CA GLN A 75 -31.45 11.89 -17.63
C GLN A 75 -30.45 12.61 -18.53
N TYR A 76 -30.87 12.89 -19.76
CA TYR A 76 -30.06 13.65 -20.71
C TYR A 76 -29.63 15.02 -20.17
N ARG A 77 -30.47 15.66 -19.35
CA ARG A 77 -30.15 16.95 -18.71
C ARG A 77 -28.90 16.87 -17.85
N GLU A 78 -28.77 15.84 -17.01
CA GLU A 78 -27.59 15.68 -16.15
C GLU A 78 -26.32 15.45 -16.96
N TYR A 79 -26.44 14.74 -18.08
CA TYR A 79 -25.34 14.55 -19.00
C TYR A 79 -24.94 15.87 -19.66
N TRP A 80 -25.92 16.65 -20.12
CA TRP A 80 -25.71 17.96 -20.72
C TRP A 80 -25.08 18.97 -19.74
N GLU A 81 -25.52 18.98 -18.49
CA GLU A 81 -24.92 19.80 -17.44
C GLU A 81 -23.45 19.42 -17.20
N LEU A 82 -23.12 18.11 -17.22
CA LEU A 82 -21.74 17.62 -17.08
C LEU A 82 -20.86 17.96 -18.29
N LEU A 83 -21.42 17.93 -19.51
CA LEU A 83 -20.71 18.32 -20.75
C LEU A 83 -20.33 19.80 -20.77
N ASN A 84 -21.18 20.67 -20.21
CA ASN A 84 -20.96 22.12 -20.21
C ASN A 84 -20.09 22.61 -19.05
N ARG A 85 -19.68 21.72 -18.14
CA ARG A 85 -18.77 22.04 -17.05
C ARG A 85 -17.34 22.23 -17.58
N GLN A 86 -16.82 23.45 -17.48
CA GLN A 86 -15.44 23.77 -17.89
C GLN A 86 -14.37 23.25 -16.93
N ASP A 87 -14.76 22.93 -15.69
CA ASP A 87 -13.90 22.39 -14.65
C ASP A 87 -13.73 20.86 -14.73
N VAL A 88 -14.35 20.22 -15.72
CA VAL A 88 -14.37 18.77 -15.91
C VAL A 88 -13.89 18.40 -17.30
N LYS A 89 -13.12 17.31 -17.37
CA LYS A 89 -12.74 16.65 -18.62
C LYS A 89 -13.40 15.27 -18.70
N ILE A 90 -14.25 15.06 -19.70
CA ILE A 90 -14.80 13.73 -20.00
C ILE A 90 -13.70 12.85 -20.59
N ILE A 91 -13.59 11.63 -20.07
CA ILE A 91 -12.60 10.63 -20.46
C ILE A 91 -13.25 9.50 -21.25
N GLY A 92 -14.51 9.20 -20.97
CA GLY A 92 -15.26 8.20 -21.70
C GLY A 92 -16.75 8.26 -21.39
N GLU A 93 -17.53 7.79 -22.36
CA GLU A 93 -18.98 7.73 -22.32
C GLU A 93 -19.41 6.36 -22.84
N VAL A 94 -20.42 5.79 -22.19
CA VAL A 94 -21.02 4.51 -22.59
C VAL A 94 -22.52 4.64 -22.42
N ASP A 95 -23.27 4.53 -23.52
CA ASP A 95 -24.72 4.44 -23.48
C ASP A 95 -25.11 3.08 -22.89
N VAL A 96 -25.88 3.09 -21.79
CA VAL A 96 -26.33 1.87 -21.12
C VAL A 96 -27.80 1.59 -21.42
N SER A 97 -28.59 2.62 -21.66
CA SER A 97 -29.95 2.50 -22.20
C SER A 97 -30.32 3.77 -22.97
N ASN A 98 -31.52 3.80 -23.57
CA ASN A 98 -32.02 4.96 -24.31
C ASN A 98 -32.05 6.27 -23.49
N GLU A 99 -32.04 6.18 -22.16
CA GLU A 99 -32.12 7.35 -21.27
C GLU A 99 -30.92 7.46 -20.31
N LYS A 100 -30.08 6.43 -20.20
CA LYS A 100 -28.97 6.39 -19.24
C LYS A 100 -27.62 6.34 -19.93
N VAL A 101 -26.76 7.28 -19.53
CA VAL A 101 -25.38 7.37 -20.01
C VAL A 101 -24.42 7.22 -18.84
N PHE A 102 -23.46 6.32 -18.96
CA PHE A 102 -22.34 6.22 -18.04
C PHE A 102 -21.23 7.13 -18.51
N VAL A 103 -20.89 8.12 -17.67
CA VAL A 103 -19.86 9.10 -17.99
C VAL A 103 -18.72 8.96 -17.01
N LYS A 104 -17.53 8.70 -17.55
CA LYS A 104 -16.27 8.77 -16.82
C LYS A 104 -15.64 10.12 -17.09
N TYR A 105 -15.38 10.87 -16.03
CA TYR A 105 -14.82 12.21 -16.12
C TYR A 105 -13.75 12.44 -15.07
N LYS A 106 -12.98 13.52 -15.22
CA LYS A 106 -11.93 13.91 -14.29
C LYS A 106 -12.01 15.42 -14.07
N GLU A 107 -11.94 15.82 -12.82
CA GLU A 107 -11.89 17.23 -12.45
C GLU A 107 -10.52 17.80 -12.86
N LEU A 108 -10.53 18.94 -13.53
CA LEU A 108 -9.31 19.62 -13.97
C LEU A 108 -8.65 20.37 -12.81
N ASN A 109 -9.47 20.91 -11.91
CA ASN A 109 -9.01 21.57 -10.70
C ASN A 109 -8.93 20.54 -9.58
N ILE A 110 -7.80 20.52 -8.87
CA ILE A 110 -7.64 19.71 -7.67
C ILE A 110 -8.37 20.45 -6.55
N SER A 111 -9.45 19.86 -6.02
CA SER A 111 -10.22 20.49 -4.95
C SER A 111 -9.43 20.51 -3.63
N ASP A 112 -9.81 21.39 -2.70
CA ASP A 112 -9.21 21.41 -1.36
C ASP A 112 -9.41 20.09 -0.60
N GLU A 113 -10.42 19.27 -0.97
CA GLU A 113 -10.60 17.93 -0.41
C GLU A 113 -9.57 16.92 -0.90
N ASP A 114 -9.07 17.07 -2.12
CA ASP A 114 -7.93 16.30 -2.62
C ASP A 114 -6.63 16.69 -1.90
N ASN A 115 -6.49 17.96 -1.48
CA ASN A 115 -5.39 18.45 -0.65
C ASN A 115 -5.47 18.01 0.82
N LYS A 116 -6.68 17.74 1.35
CA LYS A 116 -6.87 17.22 2.73
C LYS A 116 -6.41 15.77 2.89
N ARG A 117 -6.17 15.04 1.80
CA ARG A 117 -5.69 13.65 1.88
C ARG A 117 -4.24 13.64 2.37
N LYS A 118 -3.96 12.83 3.40
CA LYS A 118 -2.62 12.62 4.01
C LYS A 118 -1.69 11.86 3.05
N ILE A 119 -1.32 12.49 1.93
CA ILE A 119 -0.50 11.91 0.88
C ILE A 119 0.88 12.56 0.96
N ASN A 120 1.92 11.73 0.79
CA ASN A 120 3.30 12.19 0.81
C ASN A 120 4.08 11.36 -0.22
N TYR A 121 4.13 11.88 -1.45
CA TYR A 121 4.81 11.23 -2.56
C TYR A 121 6.31 11.03 -2.29
N ALA A 122 6.95 11.95 -1.57
CA ALA A 122 8.37 11.81 -1.21
C ALA A 122 8.60 10.64 -0.26
N LEU A 123 7.71 10.46 0.72
CA LEU A 123 7.78 9.31 1.63
C LEU A 123 7.53 7.99 0.88
N ALA A 124 6.52 7.94 0.01
CA ALA A 124 6.26 6.75 -0.81
C ALA A 124 7.46 6.40 -1.71
N ALA A 125 8.01 7.40 -2.42
CA ALA A 125 9.19 7.22 -3.27
C ALA A 125 10.41 6.77 -2.48
N SER A 126 10.65 7.34 -1.30
CA SER A 126 11.75 6.98 -0.41
C SER A 126 11.64 5.53 0.06
N VAL A 127 10.46 5.08 0.51
CA VAL A 127 10.24 3.69 0.93
C VAL A 127 10.50 2.72 -0.22
N THR A 128 10.00 3.01 -1.43
CA THR A 128 10.26 2.16 -2.61
C THR A 128 11.72 2.17 -3.05
N ALA A 129 12.41 3.32 -2.97
CA ALA A 129 13.83 3.41 -3.27
C ALA A 129 14.68 2.59 -2.29
N HIS A 130 14.46 2.75 -0.99
CA HIS A 130 15.17 1.98 0.03
C HIS A 130 14.89 0.48 -0.09
N ALA A 131 13.65 0.08 -0.34
CA ALA A 131 13.30 -1.33 -0.55
C ALA A 131 14.08 -1.94 -1.75
N ARG A 132 14.25 -1.19 -2.85
CA ARG A 132 15.04 -1.62 -4.00
C ARG A 132 16.52 -1.78 -3.65
N VAL A 133 17.11 -0.80 -2.97
CA VAL A 133 18.52 -0.86 -2.56
C VAL A 133 18.76 -2.08 -1.65
N MET A 134 17.90 -2.30 -0.65
CA MET A 134 18.02 -3.45 0.24
C MET A 134 17.86 -4.77 -0.52
N LEU A 135 16.90 -4.85 -1.45
CA LEU A 135 16.71 -6.04 -2.29
C LEU A 135 17.96 -6.35 -3.12
N TYR A 136 18.54 -5.36 -3.81
CA TYR A 136 19.75 -5.56 -4.60
C TYR A 136 20.94 -5.98 -3.73
N ASN A 137 21.11 -5.36 -2.55
CA ASN A 137 22.16 -5.73 -1.61
C ASN A 137 22.07 -7.20 -1.17
N GLU A 138 20.87 -7.71 -0.88
CA GLU A 138 20.69 -9.12 -0.51
C GLU A 138 20.89 -10.06 -1.70
N ILE A 139 20.48 -9.65 -2.90
CA ILE A 139 20.72 -10.44 -4.12
C ILE A 139 22.21 -10.56 -4.42
N ASP A 140 22.97 -9.48 -4.31
CA ASP A 140 24.43 -9.49 -4.51
C ASP A 140 25.14 -10.43 -3.53
N LYS A 141 24.67 -10.51 -2.28
CA LYS A 141 25.21 -11.46 -1.28
C LYS A 141 24.93 -12.92 -1.67
N ILE A 142 23.75 -13.20 -2.24
CA ILE A 142 23.37 -14.54 -2.68
C ILE A 142 24.13 -14.93 -3.94
N GLU A 143 24.28 -14.04 -4.91
CA GLU A 143 25.00 -14.30 -6.17
C GLU A 143 26.49 -14.58 -5.94
N LYS A 144 27.11 -13.95 -4.94
CA LYS A 144 28.49 -14.29 -4.53
C LYS A 144 28.64 -15.75 -4.07
N ASN A 145 27.56 -16.36 -3.57
CA ASN A 145 27.54 -17.71 -3.02
C ASN A 145 26.87 -18.74 -3.95
N ARG A 146 26.48 -18.35 -5.17
CA ARG A 146 25.83 -19.24 -6.16
C ARG A 146 26.43 -19.06 -7.55
N GLU A 147 26.68 -20.18 -8.24
CA GLU A 147 27.19 -20.19 -9.62
C GLU A 147 26.17 -19.69 -10.67
N ARG A 148 24.87 -19.66 -10.33
CA ARG A 148 23.80 -19.23 -11.25
C ARG A 148 23.24 -17.88 -10.82
N ARG A 149 23.14 -16.94 -11.77
CA ARG A 149 22.46 -15.65 -11.57
C ARG A 149 21.03 -15.85 -11.07
N VAL A 150 20.64 -15.01 -10.11
CA VAL A 150 19.30 -15.01 -9.52
C VAL A 150 18.30 -14.38 -10.48
N PHE A 151 18.73 -13.39 -11.26
CA PHE A 151 17.93 -12.83 -12.35
C PHE A 151 18.19 -13.57 -13.66
N LYS A 152 17.12 -14.16 -14.23
CA LYS A 152 17.06 -14.45 -15.66
C LYS A 152 16.61 -13.17 -16.35
N GLY A 153 17.53 -12.51 -17.04
CA GLY A 153 17.21 -11.46 -18.00
C GLY A 153 16.43 -12.02 -19.18
#